data_AF-A0A2W5KWR6-F1
#
_entry.id   AF-A0A2W5KWR6-F1
#
_cell.length_a   1.000
_cell.length_b   1.000
_cell.length_c   1.000
_cell.angle_alpha   90.00
_cell.angle_beta   90.00
_cell.angle_gamma   90.00
#
_symmetry.space_group_name_H-M   'P 1'
#
loop_
_entity.id
_entity.type
_entity.pdbx_description
1 polymer ?
#
loop_
_entity_poly.entity_id
_entity_poly.type
_entity_poly.pdbx_seq_one_letter_code
_entity_poly.pdbx_strand_id
1 'polypeptide(L)'
;MPTATPTPGPLLLTPADHTLILIDYQSQMAFATRSIDIIELRNNATLVAKAAAGFGVSTILTTVAEKTFSGPVFPELIEALPGAAALDRTSMNTWEDAAVIERVNAIGKGRIVLGGLWTSVCIVGPALSALDQGFEVYVITDACGDVSDEAHERAVERMVQAGARPITSLQYLLELQRDWARGATYDLTTGIARIHGGGYGLGIVYAKTMFGTGEGGH
;
A
#
# COMPACT_ATOMS: atom_id res chain seq x y z
N MET A 1 -24.39 -18.35 -22.98
CA MET A 1 -23.37 -18.78 -21.99
C MET A 1 -22.20 -17.81 -22.09
N PRO A 2 -21.60 -17.36 -20.98
CA PRO A 2 -20.39 -16.55 -21.04
C PRO A 2 -19.23 -17.35 -21.69
N THR A 3 -18.35 -16.68 -22.41
CA THR A 3 -17.14 -17.26 -23.00
C THR A 3 -15.91 -16.74 -22.25
N ALA A 4 -15.11 -17.63 -21.68
CA ALA A 4 -13.87 -17.24 -21.01
C ALA A 4 -12.82 -16.77 -22.03
N THR A 5 -12.06 -15.73 -21.68
CA THR A 5 -10.93 -15.22 -22.48
C THR A 5 -9.73 -14.99 -21.55
N PRO A 6 -8.48 -15.01 -22.05
CA PRO A 6 -7.28 -14.74 -21.25
C PRO A 6 -7.11 -13.22 -20.99
N THR A 7 -8.16 -12.57 -20.51
CA THR A 7 -8.17 -11.13 -20.22
C THR A 7 -8.26 -10.92 -18.71
N PRO A 8 -7.35 -10.16 -18.09
CA PRO A 8 -7.44 -9.86 -16.67
C PRO A 8 -8.72 -9.07 -16.35
N GLY A 9 -9.27 -9.29 -15.16
CA GLY A 9 -10.42 -8.52 -14.68
C GLY A 9 -10.09 -7.03 -14.52
N PRO A 10 -11.05 -6.12 -14.72
CA PRO A 10 -10.82 -4.67 -14.63
C PRO A 10 -10.48 -4.20 -13.20
N LEU A 11 -10.80 -5.01 -12.20
CA LEU A 11 -10.49 -4.76 -10.79
C LEU A 11 -9.05 -5.15 -10.41
N LEU A 12 -8.22 -5.60 -11.36
CA LEU A 12 -6.81 -5.84 -11.08
C LEU A 12 -6.01 -4.55 -11.26
N LEU A 13 -5.11 -4.30 -10.33
CA LEU A 13 -4.22 -3.15 -10.35
C LEU A 13 -3.14 -3.29 -11.44
N THR A 14 -2.71 -2.14 -11.95
CA THR A 14 -1.52 -2.02 -12.79
C THR A 14 -0.65 -0.87 -12.26
N PRO A 15 0.66 -0.86 -12.54
CA PRO A 15 1.51 0.25 -12.09
C PRO A 15 1.05 1.65 -12.54
N ALA A 16 0.31 1.73 -13.65
CA ALA A 16 -0.06 2.98 -14.29
C ALA A 16 -1.45 3.51 -13.92
N ASP A 17 -2.33 2.72 -13.30
CA ASP A 17 -3.76 3.07 -13.20
C ASP A 17 -4.21 3.69 -11.87
N HIS A 18 -3.36 3.67 -10.84
CA HIS A 18 -3.71 4.20 -9.53
C HIS A 18 -2.66 5.14 -8.95
N THR A 19 -3.12 5.94 -8.00
CA THR A 19 -2.30 6.69 -7.05
C THR A 19 -2.24 5.92 -5.74
N LEU A 20 -1.03 5.65 -5.25
CA LEU A 20 -0.81 5.13 -3.90
C LEU A 20 -0.68 6.30 -2.92
N ILE A 21 -1.43 6.28 -1.82
CA ILE A 21 -1.30 7.27 -0.74
C ILE A 21 -0.89 6.53 0.53
N LEU A 22 0.32 6.84 1.02
CA LEU A 22 0.88 6.33 2.26
C LEU A 22 0.64 7.37 3.37
N ILE A 23 -0.17 6.99 4.36
CA ILE A 23 -0.77 7.94 5.30
C ILE A 23 -0.20 7.74 6.70
N ASP A 24 0.45 8.78 7.22
CA ASP A 24 0.79 8.94 8.64
C ASP A 24 1.50 7.74 9.28
N TYR A 25 2.43 7.11 8.56
CA TYR A 25 3.35 6.10 9.11
C TYR A 25 4.39 6.74 10.05
N GLN A 26 3.90 7.40 11.09
CA GLN A 26 4.67 8.20 12.02
C GLN A 26 4.81 7.47 13.36
N SER A 27 5.92 7.75 14.05
CA SER A 27 6.30 7.03 15.27
C SER A 27 5.21 7.04 16.35
N GLN A 28 4.62 8.20 16.63
CA GLN A 28 3.60 8.32 17.67
C GLN A 28 2.31 7.60 17.31
N MET A 29 1.93 7.57 16.03
CA MET A 29 0.77 6.82 15.56
C MET A 29 1.00 5.33 15.77
N ALA A 30 2.21 4.85 15.51
CA ALA A 30 2.55 3.44 15.64
C ALA A 30 2.54 2.93 17.09
N PHE A 31 2.86 3.77 18.08
CA PHE A 31 3.01 3.33 19.48
C PHE A 31 1.72 2.82 20.12
N ALA A 32 0.56 3.35 19.72
CA ALA A 32 -0.72 2.90 20.24
C ALA A 32 -1.34 1.76 19.42
N THR A 33 -0.74 1.39 18.28
CA THR A 33 -1.25 0.32 17.42
C THR A 33 -1.16 -1.04 18.11
N ARG A 34 -2.27 -1.78 18.10
CA ARG A 34 -2.41 -3.13 18.67
C ARG A 34 -3.01 -4.14 17.71
N SER A 35 -3.63 -3.71 16.62
CA SER A 35 -4.28 -4.62 15.66
C SER A 35 -3.32 -5.39 14.75
N ILE A 36 -2.03 -5.05 14.81
CA ILE A 36 -0.95 -5.66 14.03
C ILE A 36 0.34 -5.49 14.82
N ASP A 37 1.24 -6.47 14.73
CA ASP A 37 2.57 -6.35 15.32
C ASP A 37 3.36 -5.22 14.62
N ILE A 38 4.11 -4.44 15.39
CA ILE A 38 4.82 -3.27 14.86
C ILE A 38 5.93 -3.64 13.86
N ILE A 39 6.55 -4.81 14.02
CA ILE A 39 7.57 -5.30 13.09
C ILE A 39 6.90 -5.65 11.77
N GLU A 40 5.76 -6.34 11.83
CA GLU A 40 4.99 -6.74 10.65
C GLU A 40 4.44 -5.52 9.90
N LEU A 41 3.86 -4.55 10.60
CA LEU A 41 3.36 -3.31 10.01
C LEU A 41 4.46 -2.55 9.26
N ARG A 42 5.63 -2.37 9.90
CA ARG A 42 6.77 -1.68 9.27
C ARG A 42 7.28 -2.46 8.06
N ASN A 43 7.33 -3.78 8.14
CA ASN A 43 7.71 -4.64 7.03
C ASN A 43 6.76 -4.48 5.84
N ASN A 44 5.46 -4.57 6.07
CA ASN A 44 4.43 -4.53 5.04
C ASN A 44 4.33 -3.15 4.38
N ALA A 45 4.39 -2.08 5.17
CA ALA A 45 4.46 -0.71 4.65
C ALA A 45 5.72 -0.50 3.79
N THR A 46 6.87 -1.05 4.20
CA THR A 46 8.12 -0.98 3.43
C THR A 46 8.04 -1.79 2.14
N LEU A 47 7.42 -2.98 2.17
CA LEU A 47 7.16 -3.80 0.99
C LEU A 47 6.37 -3.00 -0.05
N VAL A 48 5.26 -2.39 0.37
CA VAL A 48 4.41 -1.56 -0.48
C VAL A 48 5.19 -0.37 -1.05
N ALA A 49 5.95 0.35 -0.23
CA ALA A 49 6.73 1.50 -0.66
C ALA A 49 7.79 1.12 -1.72
N LYS A 50 8.50 0.01 -1.51
CA LYS A 50 9.49 -0.50 -2.48
C LYS A 50 8.86 -1.01 -3.76
N ALA A 51 7.70 -1.67 -3.66
CA ALA A 51 6.93 -2.09 -4.83
C ALA A 51 6.52 -0.87 -5.66
N ALA A 52 5.94 0.14 -5.01
CA ALA A 52 5.53 1.37 -5.68
C ALA A 52 6.71 2.09 -6.37
N ALA A 53 7.84 2.25 -5.67
CA ALA A 53 9.04 2.86 -6.21
C ALA A 53 9.58 2.08 -7.42
N GLY A 54 9.73 0.77 -7.29
CA GLY A 54 10.32 -0.08 -8.33
C GLY A 54 9.45 -0.22 -9.58
N PHE A 55 8.12 -0.21 -9.42
CA PHE A 55 7.18 -0.27 -10.54
C PHE A 55 6.80 1.13 -11.09
N GLY A 56 7.30 2.21 -10.51
CA GLY A 56 7.01 3.58 -10.95
C GLY A 56 5.57 4.03 -10.68
N VAL A 57 4.95 3.50 -9.62
CA VAL A 57 3.61 3.91 -9.19
C VAL A 57 3.66 5.37 -8.71
N SER A 58 2.61 6.13 -9.01
CA SER A 58 2.48 7.50 -8.52
C SER A 58 2.14 7.47 -7.02
N THR A 59 3.07 7.90 -6.18
CA THR A 59 2.93 7.83 -4.72
C THR A 59 2.84 9.22 -4.09
N ILE A 60 1.94 9.36 -3.11
CA ILE A 60 1.84 10.51 -2.20
C ILE A 60 2.16 10.00 -0.80
N LEU A 61 3.05 10.70 -0.10
CA LEU A 61 3.32 10.49 1.31
C LEU A 61 2.70 11.64 2.11
N THR A 62 2.02 11.34 3.21
CA THR A 62 1.42 12.36 4.08
C THR A 62 1.83 12.15 5.53
N THR A 63 1.85 13.23 6.28
CA THR A 63 2.05 13.26 7.72
C THR A 63 0.98 14.11 8.37
N VAL A 64 0.67 13.86 9.64
CA VAL A 64 -0.23 14.69 10.44
C VAL A 64 0.51 15.23 11.64
N ALA A 65 0.50 16.56 11.84
CA ALA A 65 1.11 17.21 12.99
C ALA A 65 2.57 16.75 13.24
N GLU A 66 3.37 16.60 12.18
CA GLU A 66 4.69 15.96 12.23
C GLU A 66 5.62 16.61 13.25
N LYS A 67 5.65 17.95 13.25
CA LYS A 67 6.57 18.75 14.08
C LYS A 67 6.08 18.98 15.51
N THR A 68 4.83 18.62 15.82
CA THR A 68 4.19 18.99 17.09
C THR A 68 3.71 17.80 17.91
N PHE A 69 3.28 16.71 17.27
CA PHE A 69 2.70 15.57 17.97
C PHE A 69 3.17 14.21 17.42
N SER A 70 3.03 14.00 16.11
CA SER A 70 3.10 12.64 15.57
C SER A 70 4.52 12.14 15.31
N GLY A 71 5.47 13.06 15.14
CA GLY A 71 6.87 12.75 14.88
C GLY A 71 7.14 12.33 13.44
N PRO A 72 8.37 11.88 13.13
CA PRO A 72 8.79 11.58 11.77
C PRO A 72 8.15 10.29 11.23
N VAL A 73 8.10 10.20 9.89
CA VAL A 73 7.79 8.97 9.15
C VAL A 73 8.81 7.88 9.48
N PHE A 74 8.40 6.61 9.42
CA PHE A 74 9.30 5.47 9.55
C PHE A 74 10.51 5.60 8.61
N PRO A 75 11.75 5.39 9.10
CA PRO A 75 12.95 5.58 8.30
C PRO A 75 12.99 4.65 7.09
N GLU A 76 12.49 3.42 7.20
CA GLU A 76 12.47 2.46 6.10
C GLU A 76 11.63 2.92 4.90
N LEU A 77 10.57 3.70 5.15
CA LEU A 77 9.74 4.26 4.08
C LEU A 77 10.44 5.41 3.37
N ILE A 78 11.17 6.26 4.11
CA ILE A 78 11.97 7.35 3.53
C ILE A 78 13.10 6.76 2.66
N GLU A 79 13.73 5.69 3.11
CA GLU A 79 14.74 4.96 2.32
C GLU A 79 14.16 4.33 1.05
N ALA A 80 12.94 3.78 1.13
CA ALA A 80 12.27 3.18 -0.02
C ALA A 80 11.77 4.22 -1.04
N LEU A 81 11.52 5.47 -0.61
CA LEU A 81 11.00 6.56 -1.43
C LEU A 81 11.92 7.79 -1.37
N PRO A 82 13.16 7.68 -1.85
CA PRO A 82 14.13 8.77 -1.75
C PRO A 82 13.62 10.01 -2.50
N GLY A 83 13.52 11.13 -1.78
CA GLY A 83 13.06 12.40 -2.32
C GLY A 83 11.54 12.61 -2.31
N ALA A 84 10.75 11.66 -1.83
CA ALA A 84 9.34 11.88 -1.57
C ALA A 84 9.17 12.79 -0.34
N ALA A 85 8.87 14.07 -0.58
CA ALA A 85 8.48 14.98 0.48
C ALA A 85 7.07 14.64 0.98
N ALA A 86 6.92 14.44 2.29
CA ALA A 86 5.61 14.27 2.89
C ALA A 86 4.82 15.58 2.87
N LEU A 87 3.53 15.49 2.58
CA LEU A 87 2.58 16.58 2.78
C LEU A 87 2.11 16.54 4.23
N ASP A 88 2.67 17.44 5.07
CA ASP A 88 2.28 17.59 6.48
C ASP A 88 1.00 18.42 6.61
N ARG A 89 0.04 17.89 7.36
CA ARG A 89 -1.29 18.46 7.56
C ARG A 89 -1.71 18.46 9.03
N THR A 90 -2.84 19.12 9.31
CA THR A 90 -3.46 19.11 10.65
C THR A 90 -4.79 18.35 10.72
N SER A 91 -5.52 18.25 9.60
CA SER A 91 -6.75 17.45 9.53
C SER A 91 -6.41 15.97 9.71
N MET A 92 -7.32 15.17 10.27
CA MET A 92 -7.15 13.71 10.34
C MET A 92 -7.59 13.03 9.03
N ASN A 93 -8.59 13.59 8.36
CA ASN A 93 -8.98 13.14 7.03
C ASN A 93 -8.02 13.75 6.00
N THR A 94 -7.15 12.92 5.42
CA THR A 94 -6.23 13.31 4.34
C THR A 94 -6.95 13.97 3.16
N TRP A 95 -8.19 13.59 2.88
CA TRP A 95 -8.96 14.12 1.75
C TRP A 95 -9.52 15.54 1.99
N GLU A 96 -9.43 16.04 3.22
CA GLU A 96 -9.78 17.44 3.55
C GLU A 96 -8.58 18.39 3.41
N ASP A 97 -7.38 17.88 3.12
CA ASP A 97 -6.20 18.71 2.89
C ASP A 97 -6.09 19.15 1.42
N ALA A 98 -6.09 20.46 1.19
CA ALA A 98 -6.10 21.03 -0.16
C ALA A 98 -4.84 20.69 -0.98
N ALA A 99 -3.67 20.61 -0.35
CA ALA A 99 -2.43 20.28 -1.06
C ALA A 99 -2.40 18.80 -1.48
N VAL A 100 -2.95 17.91 -0.66
CA VAL A 100 -3.13 16.50 -1.05
C VAL A 100 -4.09 16.38 -2.21
N ILE A 101 -5.24 17.07 -2.18
CA ILE A 101 -6.22 17.03 -3.28
C ILE A 101 -5.66 17.63 -4.57
N GLU A 102 -4.93 18.74 -4.50
CA GLU A 102 -4.21 19.30 -5.64
C GLU A 102 -3.27 18.26 -6.25
N ARG A 103 -2.51 17.55 -5.42
CA ARG A 103 -1.59 16.51 -5.88
C ARG A 103 -2.31 15.31 -6.50
N VAL A 104 -3.41 14.84 -5.90
CA VAL A 104 -4.25 13.76 -6.46
C VAL A 104 -4.77 14.15 -7.85
N ASN A 105 -5.31 15.36 -7.99
CA ASN A 105 -5.83 15.86 -9.26
C ASN A 105 -4.73 16.04 -10.31
N ALA A 106 -3.53 16.50 -9.91
CA ALA A 106 -2.38 16.62 -10.79
C ALA A 106 -1.87 15.25 -11.29
N ILE A 107 -2.04 14.18 -10.52
CA ILE A 107 -1.74 12.81 -10.97
C ILE A 107 -2.80 12.31 -11.96
N GLY A 108 -4.07 12.68 -11.76
CA GLY A 108 -5.14 12.48 -12.73
C GLY A 108 -5.60 11.03 -12.91
N LYS A 109 -5.45 10.19 -11.87
CA LYS A 109 -5.86 8.78 -11.89
C LYS A 109 -7.16 8.57 -11.10
N GLY A 110 -8.10 7.83 -11.68
CA GLY A 110 -9.41 7.55 -11.07
C GLY A 110 -9.42 6.48 -9.99
N ARG A 111 -8.26 5.85 -9.72
CA ARG A 111 -8.11 4.80 -8.70
C ARG A 111 -7.12 5.21 -7.62
N ILE A 112 -7.50 4.98 -6.37
CA ILE A 112 -6.72 5.28 -5.17
C ILE A 112 -6.44 3.98 -4.42
N VAL A 113 -5.18 3.78 -4.03
CA VAL A 113 -4.77 2.71 -3.12
C VAL A 113 -4.26 3.36 -1.83
N LEU A 114 -4.79 2.92 -0.69
CA LEU A 114 -4.49 3.50 0.61
C LEU A 114 -3.74 2.50 1.50
N GLY A 115 -2.79 3.00 2.28
CA GLY A 115 -2.19 2.29 3.40
C GLY A 115 -1.69 3.29 4.45
N GLY A 116 -1.79 2.96 5.73
CA GLY A 116 -1.36 3.90 6.78
C GLY A 116 -2.02 3.71 8.14
N LEU A 117 -1.86 4.71 9.00
CA LEU A 117 -2.31 4.69 10.38
C LEU A 117 -3.18 5.92 10.71
N TRP A 118 -4.28 5.82 11.47
CA TRP A 118 -4.97 4.58 11.87
C TRP A 118 -6.11 4.23 10.92
N THR A 119 -6.42 2.94 10.83
CA THR A 119 -7.47 2.42 9.94
C THR A 119 -8.82 3.13 10.15
N SER A 120 -9.24 3.29 11.40
CA SER A 120 -10.51 3.91 11.82
C SER A 120 -10.53 5.43 11.80
N VAL A 121 -9.40 6.07 11.46
CA VAL A 121 -9.28 7.53 11.45
C VAL A 121 -8.75 8.00 10.09
N CYS A 122 -7.43 7.90 9.87
CA CYS A 122 -6.76 8.51 8.72
C CYS A 122 -6.92 7.70 7.42
N ILE A 123 -7.43 6.46 7.48
CA ILE A 123 -7.72 5.65 6.30
C ILE A 123 -9.20 5.68 5.93
N VAL A 124 -10.09 5.45 6.90
CA VAL A 124 -11.55 5.44 6.63
C VAL A 124 -12.05 6.79 6.11
N GLY A 125 -11.54 7.91 6.62
CA GLY A 125 -11.90 9.26 6.15
C GLY A 125 -11.69 9.43 4.65
N PRO A 126 -10.43 9.35 4.16
CA PRO A 126 -10.16 9.54 2.74
C PRO A 126 -10.74 8.45 1.85
N ALA A 127 -10.86 7.20 2.34
CA ALA A 127 -11.53 6.15 1.58
C ALA A 127 -12.99 6.51 1.26
N LEU A 128 -13.75 6.93 2.28
CA LEU A 128 -15.16 7.31 2.10
C LEU A 128 -15.31 8.58 1.27
N SER A 129 -14.46 9.59 1.47
CA SER A 129 -14.49 10.81 0.68
C SER A 129 -14.15 10.58 -0.80
N ALA A 130 -13.16 9.74 -1.09
CA ALA A 130 -12.79 9.39 -2.46
C ALA A 130 -13.91 8.59 -3.16
N LEU A 131 -14.51 7.61 -2.47
CA LEU A 131 -15.63 6.82 -2.98
C LEU A 131 -16.85 7.70 -3.31
N ASP A 132 -17.22 8.63 -2.42
CA ASP A 132 -18.33 9.57 -2.64
C ASP A 132 -18.09 10.48 -3.87
N GLN A 133 -16.81 10.77 -4.15
CA GLN A 133 -16.39 11.55 -5.31
C GLN A 133 -16.15 10.70 -6.58
N GLY A 134 -16.53 9.42 -6.55
CA GLY A 134 -16.50 8.52 -7.72
C GLY A 134 -15.16 7.86 -8.01
N PHE A 135 -14.17 7.95 -7.11
CA PHE A 135 -12.92 7.21 -7.24
C PHE A 135 -13.13 5.73 -6.90
N GLU A 136 -12.34 4.86 -7.55
CA GLU A 136 -12.22 3.47 -7.16
C GLU A 136 -11.18 3.35 -6.04
N VAL A 137 -11.55 2.76 -4.89
CA VAL A 137 -10.66 2.70 -3.71
C VAL A 137 -10.27 1.27 -3.36
N TYR A 138 -8.97 1.08 -3.12
CA TYR A 138 -8.38 -0.11 -2.54
C TYR A 138 -7.69 0.25 -1.23
N VAL A 139 -7.66 -0.69 -0.28
CA VAL A 139 -7.00 -0.50 1.02
C VAL A 139 -6.09 -1.69 1.29
N ILE A 140 -4.81 -1.44 1.54
CA ILE A 140 -3.82 -2.46 1.88
C ILE A 140 -3.89 -2.72 3.38
N THR A 141 -4.78 -3.61 3.81
CA THR A 141 -5.20 -3.70 5.22
C THR A 141 -4.11 -4.23 6.15
N ASP A 142 -3.23 -5.11 5.68
CA ASP A 142 -2.07 -5.61 6.44
C ASP A 142 -0.88 -4.61 6.47
N ALA A 143 -0.99 -3.49 5.76
CA ALA A 143 -0.16 -2.31 5.91
C ALA A 143 -0.89 -1.19 6.68
N CYS A 144 -2.08 -1.47 7.22
CA CYS A 144 -2.81 -0.58 8.11
C CYS A 144 -2.82 -1.13 9.53
N GLY A 145 -3.14 -0.28 10.50
CA GLY A 145 -3.18 -0.66 11.90
C GLY A 145 -4.03 0.29 12.73
N ASP A 146 -4.52 -0.20 13.86
CA ASP A 146 -5.35 0.56 14.78
C ASP A 146 -5.07 0.20 16.25
N VAL A 147 -5.66 0.95 17.17
CA VAL A 147 -5.49 0.79 18.63
C VAL A 147 -6.09 -0.49 19.19
N SER A 148 -6.93 -1.18 18.42
CA SER A 148 -7.47 -2.51 18.72
C SER A 148 -7.93 -3.22 17.45
N ASP A 149 -8.04 -4.55 17.50
CA ASP A 149 -8.65 -5.34 16.41
C ASP A 149 -10.06 -4.87 16.10
N GLU A 150 -10.86 -4.57 17.13
CA GLU A 150 -12.23 -4.07 16.96
C GLU A 150 -12.25 -2.76 16.16
N ALA A 151 -11.37 -1.80 16.46
CA ALA A 151 -11.32 -0.53 15.72
C ALA A 151 -10.89 -0.75 14.26
N HIS A 152 -9.89 -1.61 14.03
CA HIS A 152 -9.42 -1.95 12.70
C HIS A 152 -10.53 -2.61 11.86
N GLU A 153 -11.13 -3.68 12.37
CA GLU A 153 -12.10 -4.50 11.62
C GLU A 153 -13.40 -3.74 11.35
N ARG A 154 -13.93 -2.96 12.31
CA ARG A 154 -15.13 -2.14 12.07
C ARG A 154 -14.87 -1.05 11.02
N ALA A 155 -13.67 -0.49 10.98
CA ALA A 155 -13.29 0.48 9.96
C ALA A 155 -13.18 -0.17 8.58
N VAL A 156 -12.54 -1.35 8.48
CA VAL A 156 -12.46 -2.11 7.23
C VAL A 156 -13.86 -2.48 6.73
N GLU A 157 -14.71 -3.03 7.59
CA GLU A 157 -16.09 -3.38 7.24
C GLU A 157 -16.88 -2.17 6.74
N ARG A 158 -16.75 -1.02 7.41
CA ARG A 158 -17.38 0.23 6.98
C ARG A 158 -16.93 0.66 5.58
N MET A 159 -15.62 0.56 5.28
CA MET A 159 -15.09 0.87 3.95
C MET A 159 -15.58 -0.13 2.89
N VAL A 160 -15.64 -1.43 3.21
CA VAL A 160 -16.19 -2.46 2.32
C VAL A 160 -17.65 -2.20 1.99
N GLN A 161 -18.47 -1.88 3.00
CA GLN A 161 -19.88 -1.54 2.81
C GLN A 161 -20.08 -0.32 1.89
N ALA A 162 -19.13 0.61 1.89
CA ALA A 162 -19.11 1.76 0.99
C ALA A 162 -18.55 1.45 -0.42
N GLY A 163 -17.96 0.28 -0.64
CA GLY A 163 -17.44 -0.17 -1.94
C GLY A 163 -15.91 -0.16 -2.09
N ALA A 164 -15.16 0.06 -1.01
CA ALA A 164 -13.70 -0.12 -1.02
C ALA A 164 -13.33 -1.61 -1.15
N ARG A 165 -12.13 -1.87 -1.70
CA ARG A 165 -11.59 -3.24 -1.91
C ARG A 165 -10.36 -3.48 -1.03
N PRO A 166 -10.48 -4.29 0.04
CA PRO A 166 -9.34 -4.73 0.81
C PRO A 166 -8.40 -5.61 -0.03
N ILE A 167 -7.10 -5.36 0.07
CA ILE A 167 -6.01 -6.19 -0.47
C ILE A 167 -4.89 -6.25 0.57
N THR A 168 -3.87 -7.07 0.33
CA THR A 168 -2.69 -7.18 1.21
C THR A 168 -1.40 -6.75 0.51
N SER A 169 -0.36 -6.49 1.30
CA SER A 169 0.91 -5.92 0.86
C SER A 169 1.63 -6.83 -0.15
N LEU A 170 1.75 -8.12 0.16
CA LEU A 170 2.34 -9.09 -0.75
C LEU A 170 1.46 -9.30 -1.99
N GLN A 171 0.13 -9.32 -1.83
CA GLN A 171 -0.78 -9.37 -2.98
C GLN A 171 -0.55 -8.16 -3.88
N TYR A 172 -0.45 -6.95 -3.34
CA TYR A 172 -0.22 -5.72 -4.10
C TYR A 172 1.05 -5.83 -4.95
N LEU A 173 2.18 -6.26 -4.38
CA LEU A 173 3.42 -6.50 -5.15
C LEU A 173 3.22 -7.51 -6.29
N LEU A 174 2.58 -8.64 -6.01
CA LEU A 174 2.36 -9.69 -7.01
C LEU A 174 1.33 -9.27 -8.07
N GLU A 175 0.39 -8.40 -7.73
CA GLU A 175 -0.59 -7.84 -8.63
C GLU A 175 -0.01 -6.73 -9.53
N LEU A 176 1.09 -6.09 -9.16
CA LEU A 176 1.88 -5.26 -10.08
C LEU A 176 2.68 -6.13 -11.07
N GLN A 177 3.30 -7.21 -10.59
CA GLN A 177 4.05 -8.15 -11.43
C GLN A 177 3.15 -8.93 -12.40
N ARG A 178 2.09 -9.57 -11.90
CA ARG A 178 1.08 -10.44 -12.55
C ARG A 178 1.57 -11.66 -13.33
N ASP A 179 2.73 -11.56 -13.97
CA ASP A 179 3.21 -12.54 -14.93
C ASP A 179 4.72 -12.70 -14.77
N TRP A 180 5.16 -13.93 -14.48
CA TRP A 180 6.56 -14.28 -14.30
C TRP A 180 7.38 -14.15 -15.58
N ALA A 181 6.74 -14.18 -16.75
CA ALA A 181 7.39 -13.89 -18.02
C ALA A 181 7.78 -12.42 -18.19
N ARG A 182 7.30 -11.50 -17.33
CA ARG A 182 7.75 -10.10 -17.30
C ARG A 182 9.14 -9.99 -16.66
N GLY A 183 10.16 -10.35 -17.45
CA GLY A 183 11.55 -10.37 -17.03
C GLY A 183 12.08 -9.01 -16.56
N ALA A 184 11.57 -7.90 -17.12
CA ALA A 184 12.02 -6.54 -16.74
C ALA A 184 11.79 -6.21 -15.25
N THR A 185 10.76 -6.81 -14.62
CA THR A 185 10.41 -6.58 -13.21
C THR A 185 10.54 -7.85 -12.36
N TYR A 186 11.05 -8.94 -12.93
CA TYR A 186 11.20 -10.23 -12.23
C TYR A 186 12.18 -10.14 -11.06
N ASP A 187 13.40 -9.66 -11.31
CA ASP A 187 14.44 -9.56 -10.27
C ASP A 187 14.08 -8.52 -9.20
N LEU A 188 13.41 -7.44 -9.60
CA LEU A 188 12.85 -6.46 -8.68
C LEU A 188 11.82 -7.12 -7.75
N THR A 189 10.84 -7.83 -8.32
CA THR A 189 9.75 -8.46 -7.57
C THR A 189 10.27 -9.52 -6.61
N THR A 190 11.08 -10.44 -7.11
CA THR A 190 11.67 -11.52 -6.30
C THR A 190 12.67 -10.98 -5.29
N GLY A 191 13.39 -9.90 -5.60
CA GLY A 191 14.28 -9.21 -4.68
C GLY A 191 13.55 -8.57 -3.50
N ILE A 192 12.43 -7.88 -3.76
CA ILE A 192 11.57 -7.31 -2.70
C ILE A 192 10.94 -8.43 -1.87
N ALA A 193 10.30 -9.41 -2.53
CA ALA A 193 9.63 -10.52 -1.87
C ALA A 193 10.58 -11.37 -1.03
N ARG A 194 11.83 -11.57 -1.47
CA ARG A 194 12.86 -12.27 -0.70
C ARG A 194 13.10 -11.65 0.68
N ILE A 195 13.04 -10.32 0.78
CA ILE A 195 13.34 -9.59 2.02
C ILE A 195 12.07 -9.42 2.86
N HIS A 196 10.96 -9.05 2.21
CA HIS A 196 9.76 -8.58 2.90
C HIS A 196 8.56 -9.54 2.80
N GLY A 197 8.61 -10.56 1.94
CA GLY A 197 7.50 -11.49 1.68
C GLY A 197 7.34 -12.62 2.71
N GLY A 198 7.98 -12.52 3.88
CA GLY A 198 7.89 -13.53 4.95
C GLY A 198 8.19 -14.94 4.45
N GLY A 199 7.28 -15.88 4.72
CA GLY A 199 7.41 -17.27 4.28
C GLY A 199 7.52 -17.45 2.76
N TYR A 200 6.86 -16.60 1.97
CA TYR A 200 7.01 -16.62 0.52
C TYR A 200 8.43 -16.21 0.09
N GLY A 201 8.98 -15.18 0.75
CA GLY A 201 10.37 -14.76 0.56
C GLY A 201 11.37 -15.87 0.89
N LEU A 202 11.14 -16.60 1.99
CA LEU A 202 11.94 -17.77 2.35
C LEU A 202 11.89 -18.85 1.26
N GLY A 203 10.72 -19.06 0.65
CA GLY A 203 10.55 -19.96 -0.49
C GLY A 203 11.45 -19.58 -1.68
N ILE A 204 11.56 -18.29 -2.01
CA ILE A 204 12.45 -17.80 -3.09
C ILE A 204 13.92 -18.10 -2.75
N VAL A 205 14.35 -17.86 -1.50
CA VAL A 205 15.71 -18.19 -1.07
C VAL A 205 15.98 -19.69 -1.17
N TYR A 206 15.04 -20.49 -0.68
CA TYR A 206 15.11 -21.94 -0.72
C TYR A 206 15.25 -22.44 -2.16
N ALA A 207 14.37 -22.02 -3.06
CA ALA A 207 14.37 -22.46 -4.45
C ALA A 207 15.68 -22.10 -5.16
N LYS A 208 16.14 -20.86 -5.02
CA LYS A 208 17.42 -20.41 -5.58
C LYS A 208 18.62 -21.18 -5.04
N THR A 209 18.60 -21.55 -3.77
CA THR A 209 19.69 -22.28 -3.11
C THR A 209 19.69 -23.76 -3.50
N MET A 210 18.51 -24.39 -3.56
CA MET A 210 18.40 -25.83 -3.78
C MET A 210 18.44 -26.23 -5.26
N PHE A 211 17.94 -25.37 -6.16
CA PHE A 211 17.76 -25.72 -7.57
C PHE A 211 18.63 -24.91 -8.53
N GLY A 212 19.39 -23.91 -8.05
CA GLY A 212 20.16 -23.00 -8.91
C GLY A 212 19.26 -22.08 -9.75
N THR A 213 19.84 -21.21 -10.58
CA THR A 213 19.13 -20.22 -11.41
C THR A 213 18.32 -20.88 -12.54
N GLY A 214 17.18 -21.48 -12.19
CA GLY A 214 16.34 -22.23 -13.12
C GLY A 214 14.87 -22.23 -12.73
N GLU A 215 14.30 -21.06 -12.44
CA GLU A 215 12.84 -20.90 -12.44
C GLU A 215 12.44 -20.16 -13.72
N GLY A 216 12.13 -20.92 -14.77
CA GLY A 216 11.71 -20.36 -16.07
C GLY A 216 11.89 -21.28 -17.27
N GLY A 217 12.38 -22.51 -17.09
CA GLY A 217 12.51 -23.48 -18.17
C GLY A 217 11.30 -24.42 -18.26
N HIS A 218 10.15 -23.93 -18.71
CA HIS A 218 9.11 -24.72 -19.39
C HIS A 218 8.34 -23.84 -20.38
#